data_AF-A0A959P3P0-F1
#
_entry.id   AF-A0A959P3P0-F1
#
_cell.length_a   1.000
_cell.length_b   1.000
_cell.length_c   1.000
_cell.angle_alpha   90.00
_cell.angle_beta   90.00
_cell.angle_gamma   90.00
#
_symmetry.space_group_name_H-M   'P 1'
#
loop_
_entity.id
_entity.type
_entity.pdbx_description
1 polymer ?
#
loop_
_entity_poly.entity_id
_entity_poly.type
_entity_poly.pdbx_seq_one_letter_code
_entity_poly.pdbx_strand_id
1 'polypeptide(L)'
;MNSIDKSIQEKKHGLYYGTRVLLPFVVDILKAIIDNDIITDFSPISEGAYYEKFEEHTEIYFFGHEDILKDVSKYETIKLILVEEGTDIFDLRNHRRISLNPVENHLLEIEEVGEDVIFIE
;
A
#
# COMPACT_ATOMS: atom_id res chain seq x y z
N MET A 1 7.94 9.13 14.11
CA MET A 1 7.36 8.11 13.21
C MET A 1 5.88 7.97 13.51
N ASN A 2 5.01 8.04 12.48
CA ASN A 2 3.59 7.73 12.64
C ASN A 2 3.41 6.22 12.50
N SER A 3 2.71 5.57 13.44
CA SER A 3 2.34 4.17 13.31
C SER A 3 1.18 4.01 12.33
N ILE A 4 0.96 2.76 11.87
CA ILE A 4 -0.20 2.42 11.04
C ILE A 4 -1.48 2.76 11.80
N ASP A 5 -1.57 2.33 13.07
CA ASP A 5 -2.75 2.53 13.92
C ASP A 5 -3.08 4.00 14.12
N LYS A 6 -2.08 4.83 14.43
CA LYS A 6 -2.28 6.26 14.62
C LYS A 6 -2.78 6.92 13.35
N SER A 7 -2.21 6.53 12.20
CA SER A 7 -2.58 7.11 10.91
C SER A 7 -4.01 6.76 10.50
N ILE A 8 -4.44 5.53 10.76
CA ILE A 8 -5.82 5.08 10.51
C ILE A 8 -6.80 5.78 11.48
N GLN A 9 -6.47 5.84 12.78
CA GLN A 9 -7.31 6.50 13.79
C GLN A 9 -7.48 8.00 13.52
N GLU A 10 -6.41 8.68 13.11
CA GLU A 10 -6.42 10.10 12.75
C GLU A 10 -6.97 10.36 11.34
N LYS A 11 -7.36 9.31 10.60
CA LYS A 11 -7.81 9.39 9.20
C LYS A 11 -6.84 10.17 8.33
N LYS A 12 -5.54 9.92 8.50
CA LYS A 12 -4.52 10.49 7.62
C LYS A 12 -4.70 9.91 6.23
N HIS A 13 -4.68 10.79 5.25
CA HIS A 13 -4.64 10.40 3.85
C HIS A 13 -3.21 10.12 3.46
N GLY A 14 -3.02 9.10 2.62
CA GLY A 14 -1.85 9.03 1.76
C GLY A 14 -1.97 9.99 0.58
N LEU A 15 -0.98 9.96 -0.30
CA LEU A 15 -0.99 10.72 -1.54
C LEU A 15 -0.74 9.77 -2.72
N TYR A 16 -1.20 10.17 -3.91
CA TYR A 16 -0.85 9.48 -5.14
C TYR A 16 -0.52 10.47 -6.28
N TYR A 17 0.44 10.11 -7.12
CA TYR A 17 0.85 10.88 -8.29
C TYR A 17 1.25 9.93 -9.43
N GLY A 18 0.42 9.81 -10.47
CA GLY A 18 0.63 8.85 -11.55
C GLY A 18 0.70 7.43 -11.01
N THR A 19 1.87 6.79 -11.13
CA THR A 19 2.10 5.41 -10.66
C THR A 19 2.72 5.31 -9.26
N ARG A 20 2.79 6.44 -8.55
CA ARG A 20 3.37 6.51 -7.22
C ARG A 20 2.31 6.68 -6.14
N VAL A 21 2.47 5.93 -5.05
CA VAL A 21 1.73 6.05 -3.79
C VAL A 21 2.67 6.47 -2.67
N LEU A 22 2.22 7.35 -1.79
CA LEU A 22 2.92 7.75 -0.59
C LEU A 22 2.06 7.45 0.64
N LEU A 23 2.57 6.61 1.52
CA LEU A 23 1.92 6.22 2.77
C LEU A 23 2.42 7.12 3.92
N PRO A 24 1.54 7.64 4.80
CA PRO A 24 1.90 8.58 5.85
C PRO A 24 2.56 7.92 7.08
N PHE A 25 3.16 6.74 6.89
CA PHE A 25 3.81 5.89 7.89
C PHE A 25 4.89 5.03 7.24
N VAL A 26 5.83 4.53 8.04
CA VAL A 26 6.99 3.76 7.56
C VAL A 26 6.77 2.27 7.78
N VAL A 27 6.78 1.51 6.69
CA VAL A 27 6.38 0.09 6.65
C VAL A 27 7.23 -0.71 5.67
N ASP A 28 7.33 -2.01 5.96
CA ASP A 28 7.79 -3.01 5.01
C ASP A 28 6.58 -3.65 4.32
N ILE A 29 6.64 -3.74 2.98
CA ILE A 29 5.53 -4.21 2.16
C ILE A 29 5.81 -5.66 1.74
N LEU A 30 4.87 -6.55 2.04
CA LEU A 30 5.00 -7.99 1.80
C LEU A 30 4.27 -8.42 0.53
N LYS A 31 3.11 -7.82 0.25
CA LYS A 31 2.28 -8.14 -0.90
C LYS A 31 1.47 -6.91 -1.32
N ALA A 32 1.34 -6.70 -2.62
CA ALA A 32 0.35 -5.80 -3.20
C ALA A 32 -0.56 -6.58 -4.15
N ILE A 33 -1.83 -6.19 -4.20
CA ILE A 33 -2.80 -6.66 -5.18
C ILE A 33 -3.42 -5.43 -5.83
N ILE A 34 -3.32 -5.35 -7.14
CA ILE A 34 -3.94 -4.31 -7.97
C ILE A 34 -4.72 -5.02 -9.07
N ASP A 35 -6.03 -4.86 -9.09
CA ASP A 35 -6.94 -5.65 -9.93
C ASP A 35 -6.65 -7.17 -9.81
N ASN A 36 -6.11 -7.79 -10.86
CA ASN A 36 -5.73 -9.21 -10.89
C ASN A 36 -4.21 -9.44 -10.74
N ASP A 37 -3.42 -8.38 -10.66
CA ASP A 37 -1.97 -8.46 -10.54
C ASP A 37 -1.55 -8.61 -9.07
N ILE A 38 -0.80 -9.67 -8.80
CA ILE A 38 -0.23 -9.97 -7.48
C ILE A 38 1.27 -9.68 -7.51
N ILE A 39 1.70 -8.74 -6.67
CA ILE A 39 3.11 -8.35 -6.55
C ILE A 39 3.63 -8.77 -5.18
N THR A 40 4.65 -9.61 -5.17
CA THR A 40 5.38 -10.05 -3.96
C THR A 40 6.88 -9.80 -4.04
N ASP A 41 7.40 -9.38 -5.19
CA ASP A 41 8.79 -8.99 -5.38
C ASP A 41 8.87 -7.47 -5.54
N PHE A 42 9.42 -6.82 -4.50
CA PHE A 42 9.67 -5.38 -4.46
C PHE A 42 11.16 -5.03 -4.59
N SER A 43 11.96 -5.95 -5.15
CA SER A 43 13.38 -5.71 -5.37
C SER A 43 13.60 -4.55 -6.36
N PRO A 44 14.72 -3.81 -6.29
CA PRO A 44 15.00 -2.68 -7.18
C PRO A 44 15.06 -3.02 -8.68
N ILE A 45 15.12 -4.31 -9.02
CA ILE A 45 15.14 -4.83 -10.40
C ILE A 45 13.81 -5.45 -10.81
N SER A 46 12.81 -5.45 -9.92
CA SER A 46 11.47 -5.98 -10.19
C SER A 46 10.76 -5.15 -11.26
N GLU A 47 10.07 -5.82 -12.16
CA GLU A 47 9.24 -5.18 -13.19
C GLU A 47 7.84 -4.81 -12.66
N GLY A 48 7.48 -5.24 -11.44
CA GLY A 48 6.14 -5.05 -10.88
C GLY A 48 6.02 -3.81 -10.00
N ALA A 49 6.80 -3.73 -8.91
CA ALA A 49 6.82 -2.56 -8.06
C ALA A 49 8.12 -2.45 -7.28
N TYR A 50 8.39 -1.25 -6.77
CA TYR A 50 9.48 -0.97 -5.84
C TYR A 50 8.95 -0.06 -4.74
N TYR A 51 9.41 -0.25 -3.50
CA TYR A 51 9.14 0.69 -2.42
C TYR A 51 10.41 1.18 -1.77
N GLU A 52 10.36 2.42 -1.29
CA GLU A 52 11.42 3.07 -0.56
C GLU A 52 10.88 3.64 0.75
N LYS A 53 11.67 3.48 1.81
CA LYS A 53 11.35 3.99 3.14
C LYS A 53 12.11 5.29 3.39
N PHE A 54 11.39 6.30 3.84
CA PHE A 54 11.93 7.57 4.32
C PHE A 54 11.68 7.70 5.81
N GLU A 55 12.22 8.74 6.44
CA GLU A 55 12.12 8.95 7.89
C GLU A 55 10.68 9.05 8.40
N GLU A 56 9.74 9.54 7.56
CA GLU A 56 8.36 9.82 7.96
C GLU A 56 7.30 9.12 7.11
N HIS A 57 7.68 8.49 5.99
CA HIS A 57 6.75 7.92 5.02
C HIS A 57 7.37 6.77 4.22
N THR A 58 6.51 5.96 3.60
CA THR A 58 6.91 4.95 2.61
C THR A 58 6.38 5.36 1.24
N GLU A 59 7.22 5.31 0.21
CA GLU A 59 6.83 5.51 -1.18
C GLU A 59 6.77 4.16 -1.91
N ILE A 60 5.74 3.96 -2.73
CA ILE A 60 5.59 2.79 -3.59
C ILE A 60 5.48 3.27 -5.03
N TYR A 61 6.31 2.70 -5.89
CA TYR A 61 6.30 2.89 -7.33
C TYR A 61 5.78 1.60 -7.96
N PHE A 62 4.60 1.66 -8.56
CA PHE A 62 4.04 0.54 -9.32
C PHE A 62 4.49 0.66 -10.78
N PHE A 63 5.29 -0.29 -11.24
CA PHE A 63 5.77 -0.37 -12.61
C PHE A 63 4.74 -1.12 -13.47
N GLY A 64 4.70 -0.86 -14.79
CA GLY A 64 3.76 -1.53 -15.69
C GLY A 64 2.34 -0.97 -15.74
N HIS A 65 1.97 -0.09 -14.81
CA HIS A 65 0.71 0.66 -14.84
C HIS A 65 0.92 2.03 -15.50
N GLU A 66 0.03 2.48 -16.40
CA GLU A 66 0.19 3.79 -17.06
C GLU A 66 -0.22 4.96 -16.14
N ASP A 67 -1.20 4.72 -15.27
CA ASP A 67 -1.69 5.65 -14.27
C ASP A 67 -2.54 4.83 -13.28
N ILE A 68 -2.20 4.89 -11.98
CA ILE A 68 -2.98 4.19 -10.96
C ILE A 68 -4.45 4.60 -11.06
N LEU A 69 -4.78 5.84 -11.42
CA LEU A 69 -6.17 6.27 -11.58
C LEU A 69 -6.88 5.76 -12.84
N LYS A 70 -6.14 5.37 -13.89
CA LYS A 70 -6.74 4.90 -15.14
C LYS A 70 -6.93 3.39 -15.12
N ASP A 71 -6.02 2.68 -14.48
CA ASP A 71 -6.10 1.23 -14.32
C ASP A 71 -7.08 0.88 -13.20
N VAL A 72 -7.16 1.70 -12.15
CA VAL A 72 -8.14 1.55 -11.08
C VAL A 72 -9.48 2.13 -11.54
N SER A 73 -10.31 1.30 -12.16
CA SER A 73 -11.71 1.65 -12.40
C SER A 73 -12.38 2.07 -11.08
N LYS A 74 -13.51 2.77 -11.10
CA LYS A 74 -14.23 3.37 -9.94
C LYS A 74 -14.50 2.46 -8.71
N TYR A 75 -14.06 1.20 -8.75
CA TYR A 75 -14.27 0.11 -7.79
C TYR A 75 -13.01 -0.71 -7.47
N GLU A 76 -11.87 -0.43 -8.08
CA GLU A 76 -10.64 -1.16 -7.78
C GLU A 76 -9.89 -0.47 -6.63
N THR A 77 -9.32 -1.27 -5.76
CA THR A 77 -8.67 -0.80 -4.53
C THR A 77 -7.31 -1.48 -4.50
N ILE A 78 -6.23 -0.72 -4.33
CA ILE A 78 -4.92 -1.33 -4.10
C ILE A 78 -4.97 -1.96 -2.71
N LYS A 79 -4.78 -3.28 -2.62
CA LYS A 79 -4.71 -3.97 -1.33
C LYS A 79 -3.27 -4.28 -1.01
N LEU A 80 -2.85 -3.96 0.22
CA LEU A 80 -1.51 -4.21 0.70
C LEU A 80 -1.54 -5.14 1.91
N ILE A 81 -0.56 -6.04 1.97
CA ILE A 81 -0.12 -6.68 3.22
C ILE A 81 1.22 -6.05 3.57
N LEU A 82 1.29 -5.48 4.77
CA LEU A 82 2.45 -4.74 5.22
C LEU A 82 2.69 -4.92 6.72
N VAL A 83 3.88 -4.53 7.17
CA VAL A 83 4.34 -4.67 8.55
C VAL A 83 4.98 -3.34 8.97
N GLU A 84 4.70 -2.89 10.19
CA GLU A 84 5.29 -1.67 10.71
C GLU A 84 6.80 -1.81 10.89
N GLU A 85 7.55 -0.76 10.51
CA GLU A 85 9.00 -0.80 10.62
C GLU A 85 9.46 -1.08 12.06
N GLY A 86 10.43 -1.99 12.20
CA GLY A 86 10.97 -2.39 13.50
C GLY A 86 10.19 -3.51 14.20
N THR A 87 9.11 -4.02 13.60
CA THR A 87 8.39 -5.21 14.10
C THR A 87 8.84 -6.49 13.40
N ASP A 88 8.59 -7.65 14.02
CA ASP A 88 9.00 -8.95 13.47
C ASP A 88 8.09 -9.35 12.29
N ILE A 89 8.65 -9.37 11.09
CA ILE A 89 7.96 -9.76 9.86
C ILE A 89 7.54 -11.24 9.83
N PHE A 90 8.17 -12.10 10.64
CA PHE A 90 7.85 -13.53 10.71
C PHE A 90 6.68 -13.81 11.67
N ASP A 91 6.29 -12.84 12.49
CA ASP A 91 5.08 -12.93 13.30
C ASP A 91 3.87 -12.42 12.50
N LEU A 92 3.05 -13.36 12.02
CA LEU A 92 1.87 -13.08 11.21
C LEU A 92 0.86 -12.16 11.91
N ARG A 93 0.92 -12.01 13.24
CA ARG A 93 0.06 -11.08 13.99
C ARG A 93 0.43 -9.61 13.75
N ASN A 94 1.66 -9.35 13.29
CA ASN A 94 2.12 -8.02 12.91
C ASN A 94 1.71 -7.64 11.49
N HIS A 95 1.19 -8.59 10.71
CA HIS A 95 0.78 -8.34 9.33
C HIS A 95 -0.53 -7.56 9.33
N ARG A 96 -0.50 -6.39 8.71
CA ARG A 96 -1.66 -5.52 8.54
C ARG A 96 -2.11 -5.57 7.10
N ARG A 97 -3.41 -5.68 6.93
CA ARG A 97 -4.07 -5.67 5.62
C ARG A 97 -4.74 -4.33 5.47
N ILE A 98 -4.31 -3.55 4.49
CA ILE A 98 -4.92 -2.26 4.20
C ILE A 98 -5.38 -2.18 2.75
N SER A 99 -6.34 -1.31 2.54
CA SER A 99 -6.90 -0.97 1.24
C SER A 99 -6.65 0.52 0.99
N LEU A 100 -6.20 0.84 -0.21
CA LEU A 100 -5.87 2.19 -0.62
C LEU A 100 -6.83 2.61 -1.73
N ASN A 101 -7.63 3.63 -1.45
CA ASN A 101 -8.67 4.12 -2.36
C ASN A 101 -8.30 5.53 -2.84
N PRO A 102 -7.90 5.69 -4.11
CA PRO A 102 -7.64 7.01 -4.67
C PRO A 102 -8.93 7.83 -4.70
N VAL A 103 -8.86 9.07 -4.19
CA VAL A 103 -9.97 10.03 -4.23
C VAL A 103 -9.52 11.32 -4.92
N GLU A 104 -10.38 12.34 -4.94
CA GLU A 104 -10.07 13.63 -5.57
C GLU A 104 -8.85 14.32 -4.92
N ASN A 105 -8.22 15.24 -5.66
CA ASN A 105 -7.09 16.07 -5.19
C ASN A 105 -5.83 15.28 -4.79
N HIS A 106 -5.50 14.20 -5.48
CA HIS A 106 -4.29 13.39 -5.22
C HIS A 106 -4.26 12.73 -3.83
N LEU A 107 -5.42 12.57 -3.19
CA LEU A 107 -5.53 11.96 -1.87
C LEU A 107 -5.80 10.46 -1.96
N LEU A 108 -5.25 9.71 -1.01
CA LEU A 108 -5.43 8.27 -0.91
C LEU A 108 -6.06 7.96 0.45
N GLU A 109 -7.30 7.48 0.46
CA GLU A 109 -7.93 6.98 1.67
C GLU A 109 -7.33 5.61 2.04
N ILE A 110 -7.05 5.42 3.32
CA ILE A 110 -6.40 4.23 3.85
C ILE A 110 -7.36 3.57 4.85
N GLU A 111 -7.76 2.34 4.56
CA GLU A 111 -8.68 1.58 5.40
C GLU A 111 -8.09 0.22 5.75
N GLU A 112 -8.28 -0.21 7.00
CA GLU A 112 -7.96 -1.58 7.39
C GLU A 112 -9.01 -2.54 6.84
N VAL A 113 -8.56 -3.61 6.19
CA VAL A 113 -9.44 -4.63 5.62
C VAL A 113 -9.44 -5.87 6.51
N GLY A 114 -10.65 -6.34 6.82
CA GLY A 114 -10.86 -7.57 7.57
C GLY A 114 -10.36 -8.80 6.82
N GLU A 115 -10.20 -9.91 7.54
CA GLU A 115 -9.63 -11.16 7.00
C GLU A 115 -10.41 -11.73 5.80
N ASP A 116 -11.69 -11.38 5.68
CA ASP A 116 -12.61 -11.88 4.65
C ASP A 116 -12.50 -11.17 3.29
N VAL A 117 -11.72 -10.09 3.19
CA VAL A 117 -11.54 -9.35 1.93
C VAL A 117 -10.47 -10.03 1.07
N ILE A 118 -10.84 -11.21 0.53
CA ILE A 118 -10.25 -11.93 -0.60
C ILE A 118 -8.86 -11.41 -1.00
N PHE A 119 -7.84 -11.99 -0.35
CA PHE A 119 -6.47 -12.09 -0.85
C PHE A 119 -6.33 -13.53 -1.38
N ILE A 120 -7.01 -13.85 -2.49
CA ILE A 120 -6.91 -15.19 -3.09
C ILE A 120 -5.56 -15.30 -3.83
N GLU A 121 -4.91 -16.46 -3.73
CA GLU A 121 -3.71 -16.85 -4.49
C GLU A 121 -4.03 -17.27 -5.93
#